data_AF-A0A3N7ECN5-F1
#
_entry.id   AF-A0A3N7ECN5-F1
#
_cell.length_a   1.000
_cell.length_b   1.000
_cell.length_c   1.000
_cell.angle_alpha   90.00
_cell.angle_beta   90.00
_cell.angle_gamma   90.00
#
_symmetry.space_group_name_H-M   'P 1'
#
loop_
_entity.id
_entity.type
_entity.pdbx_description
1 polymer ?
#
loop_
_entity_poly.entity_id
_entity_poly.type
_entity_poly.pdbx_seq_one_letter_code
_entity_poly.pdbx_strand_id
1 'polypeptide(L)'
;MIEVKLDLKGIPVPIRYQPIYKIVMLLAILRYGCQRPYNANLLKLHLFMWGLRDEANFAVLMDIKTKRRTSVVPWVFEPAMNKVITLAVINGLCEREVKNKFLQVSILPEGLRVLERIVELDVFTPEITKIKDIGVLPQSTITEVNKNWELI
;
A
#
# COMPACT_ATOMS: atom_id res chain seq x y z
N MET A 1 4.19 -51.83 2.86
CA MET A 1 4.64 -50.99 1.74
C MET A 1 3.73 -49.78 1.72
N ILE A 2 4.24 -48.57 1.95
CA ILE A 2 3.39 -47.36 2.03
C ILE A 2 3.23 -46.81 0.62
N GLU A 3 2.00 -46.70 0.16
CA GLU A 3 1.65 -46.13 -1.13
C GLU A 3 1.53 -44.59 -0.98
N VAL A 4 2.49 -43.85 -1.51
CA VAL A 4 2.47 -42.38 -1.49
C VAL A 4 1.81 -41.88 -2.78
N LYS A 5 0.60 -41.32 -2.67
CA LYS A 5 -0.07 -40.62 -3.77
C LYS A 5 0.18 -39.12 -3.65
N LEU A 6 0.90 -38.55 -4.62
CA LEU A 6 1.12 -37.11 -4.72
C LEU A 6 -0.13 -36.45 -5.33
N ASP A 7 -0.87 -35.70 -4.51
CA ASP A 7 -1.99 -34.86 -4.95
C ASP A 7 -1.43 -33.54 -5.51
N LEU A 8 -1.21 -33.48 -6.83
CA LEU A 8 -0.67 -32.32 -7.55
C LEU A 8 -1.72 -31.21 -7.71
N LYS A 9 -2.37 -30.78 -6.63
CA LYS A 9 -3.20 -29.58 -6.64
C LYS A 9 -2.33 -28.36 -6.90
N GLY A 10 -2.81 -27.45 -7.74
CA GLY A 10 -2.15 -26.17 -7.96
C GLY A 10 -1.93 -25.45 -6.64
N ILE A 11 -0.70 -25.03 -6.35
CA ILE A 11 -0.37 -24.34 -5.11
C ILE A 11 -1.15 -23.02 -5.12
N PRO A 12 -2.03 -22.76 -4.13
CA PRO A 12 -2.76 -21.51 -4.07
C PRO A 12 -1.76 -20.36 -3.86
N VAL A 13 -1.76 -19.38 -4.76
CA VAL A 13 -0.95 -18.17 -4.61
C VAL A 13 -1.72 -17.19 -3.73
N PRO A 14 -1.20 -16.80 -2.56
CA PRO A 14 -1.88 -15.85 -1.68
C PRO A 14 -2.21 -14.55 -2.42
N ILE A 15 -3.41 -14.02 -2.20
CA ILE A 15 -3.93 -12.86 -2.94
C ILE A 15 -3.02 -11.63 -2.85
N ARG A 16 -2.30 -11.49 -1.73
CA ARG A 16 -1.29 -10.44 -1.50
C ARG A 16 -0.15 -10.42 -2.52
N TYR A 17 0.10 -11.52 -3.25
CA TYR A 17 1.08 -11.57 -4.33
C TYR A 17 0.49 -11.22 -5.70
N GLN A 18 -0.84 -11.18 -5.82
CA GLN A 18 -1.50 -10.87 -7.07
C GLN A 18 -1.35 -9.37 -7.43
N PRO A 19 -1.02 -9.03 -8.68
CA PRO A 19 -0.88 -7.64 -9.10
C PRO A 19 -2.17 -6.82 -8.91
N ILE A 20 -3.33 -7.41 -9.16
CA ILE A 20 -4.64 -6.74 -9.02
C ILE A 20 -4.82 -6.24 -7.60
N TYR A 21 -4.66 -7.11 -6.60
CA TYR A 21 -4.73 -6.74 -5.19
C TYR A 21 -3.83 -5.54 -4.89
N LYS A 22 -2.58 -5.55 -5.36
CA LYS A 22 -1.64 -4.45 -5.09
C LYS A 22 -2.01 -3.15 -5.81
N ILE A 23 -2.62 -3.23 -7.00
CA ILE A 23 -3.16 -2.03 -7.67
C ILE A 23 -4.32 -1.46 -6.85
N VAL A 24 -5.24 -2.29 -6.35
CA VAL A 24 -6.33 -1.82 -5.47
C VAL A 24 -5.77 -1.14 -4.23
N MET A 25 -4.79 -1.76 -3.57
CA MET A 25 -4.13 -1.17 -2.40
C MET A 25 -3.43 0.15 -2.75
N LEU A 26 -2.75 0.24 -3.89
CA LEU A 26 -2.14 1.49 -4.36
C LEU A 26 -3.20 2.61 -4.52
N LEU A 27 -4.31 2.33 -5.20
CA LEU A 27 -5.39 3.29 -5.40
C LEU A 27 -6.00 3.73 -4.05
N ALA A 28 -6.25 2.77 -3.16
CA ALA A 28 -6.78 3.05 -1.82
C ALA A 28 -5.82 3.90 -0.97
N ILE A 29 -4.50 3.62 -1.01
CA ILE A 29 -3.47 4.42 -0.32
C ILE A 29 -3.43 5.84 -0.86
N LEU A 30 -3.48 6.02 -2.18
CA LEU A 30 -3.53 7.35 -2.80
C LEU A 30 -4.80 8.10 -2.39
N ARG A 31 -5.96 7.45 -2.41
CA ARG A 31 -7.26 8.06 -2.14
C ARG A 31 -7.52 8.39 -0.68
N TYR A 32 -7.18 7.49 0.24
CA TYR A 32 -7.52 7.59 1.67
C TYR A 32 -6.30 7.94 2.53
N GLY A 33 -5.10 7.54 2.09
CA GLY A 33 -3.85 7.83 2.79
C GLY A 33 -3.28 9.22 2.50
N CYS A 34 -3.75 9.92 1.47
CA CYS A 34 -3.18 11.19 1.00
C CYS A 34 -4.22 12.32 0.95
N GLN A 35 -3.76 13.57 1.13
CA GLN A 35 -4.58 14.75 0.85
C GLN A 35 -4.71 14.96 -0.65
N ARG A 36 -5.74 15.70 -1.08
CA ARG A 36 -5.85 16.16 -2.48
C ARG A 36 -4.56 16.89 -2.88
N PRO A 37 -4.01 16.64 -4.09
CA PRO A 37 -4.62 15.93 -5.22
C PRO A 37 -4.38 14.40 -5.25
N TYR A 38 -4.27 13.74 -4.09
CA TYR A 38 -4.12 12.28 -3.95
C TYR A 38 -2.83 11.75 -4.57
N ASN A 39 -1.72 12.36 -4.15
CA ASN A 39 -0.38 11.98 -4.58
C ASN A 39 0.50 11.50 -3.43
N ALA A 40 1.48 10.65 -3.76
CA ALA A 40 2.46 10.14 -2.83
C ALA A 40 3.82 9.90 -3.50
N ASN A 41 4.89 10.08 -2.73
CA ASN A 41 6.21 9.59 -3.09
C ASN A 41 6.33 8.08 -2.82
N LEU A 42 7.36 7.46 -3.39
CA LEU A 42 7.63 6.02 -3.21
C LEU A 42 7.79 5.62 -1.74
N LEU A 43 8.44 6.44 -0.92
CA LEU A 43 8.66 6.16 0.50
C LEU A 43 7.32 5.91 1.22
N LYS A 44 6.36 6.82 1.05
CA LYS A 44 5.03 6.71 1.62
C LYS A 44 4.29 5.48 1.12
N LEU A 45 4.30 5.24 -0.20
CA LEU A 45 3.61 4.09 -0.79
C LEU A 45 4.16 2.77 -0.23
N HIS A 46 5.49 2.65 -0.15
CA HIS A 46 6.13 1.46 0.39
C HIS A 46 5.84 1.27 1.87
N LEU A 47 5.84 2.35 2.66
CA LEU A 47 5.58 2.27 4.09
C LEU A 47 4.13 1.84 4.37
N PHE A 48 3.15 2.36 3.63
CA PHE A 48 1.77 1.87 3.72
C PHE A 48 1.66 0.38 3.33
N MET A 49 2.27 -0.03 2.21
CA MET A 49 2.26 -1.45 1.82
C MET A 49 2.92 -2.35 2.85
N TRP A 50 3.98 -1.89 3.52
CA TRP A 50 4.63 -2.59 4.62
C TRP A 50 3.69 -2.71 5.83
N GLY A 51 3.01 -1.61 6.21
CA GLY A 51 2.02 -1.59 7.28
C GLY A 51 0.86 -2.57 7.07
N LEU A 52 0.47 -2.82 5.82
CA LEU A 52 -0.61 -3.75 5.49
C LEU A 52 -0.20 -5.24 5.53
N ARG A 53 1.08 -5.57 5.80
CA ARG A 53 1.55 -6.98 5.75
C ARG A 53 1.13 -7.80 6.95
N ASP A 54 1.02 -7.19 8.12
CA ASP A 54 0.65 -7.82 9.38
C ASP A 54 0.20 -6.76 10.40
N GLU A 55 -0.40 -7.21 11.51
CA GLU A 55 -0.96 -6.31 12.52
C GLU A 55 0.09 -5.52 13.30
N ALA A 56 1.31 -6.05 13.45
CA ALA A 56 2.36 -5.35 14.18
C ALA A 56 2.83 -4.13 13.39
N ASN A 57 3.05 -4.27 12.08
CA ASN A 57 3.42 -3.15 11.20
C ASN A 57 2.28 -2.13 11.10
N PHE A 58 1.04 -2.61 11.04
CA PHE A 58 -0.14 -1.75 11.05
C PHE A 58 -0.22 -0.89 12.32
N ALA A 59 0.00 -1.51 13.49
CA ALA A 59 0.01 -0.81 14.77
C ALA A 59 1.07 0.31 14.82
N VAL A 60 2.27 0.08 14.25
CA VAL A 60 3.30 1.13 14.14
C VAL A 60 2.79 2.35 13.36
N LEU A 61 2.09 2.15 12.24
CA LEU A 61 1.52 3.27 11.48
C LEU A 61 0.40 3.98 12.24
N MET A 62 -0.40 3.25 13.01
CA MET A 62 -1.44 3.82 13.87
C MET A 62 -0.83 4.64 15.02
N ASP A 63 0.28 4.20 15.60
CA ASP A 63 0.98 4.94 16.65
C ASP A 63 1.63 6.22 16.10
N ILE A 64 2.21 6.16 14.90
CA ILE A 64 2.70 7.35 14.19
C ILE A 64 1.54 8.32 13.91
N LYS A 65 0.41 7.80 13.40
CA LYS A 65 -0.79 8.59 13.10
C LYS A 65 -1.35 9.29 14.34
N THR A 66 -1.38 8.59 15.47
CA THR A 66 -1.88 9.11 16.75
C THR A 66 -0.81 9.85 17.55
N LYS A 67 0.39 10.07 16.99
CA LYS A 67 1.54 10.74 17.61
C LYS A 67 2.04 10.06 18.89
N ARG A 68 1.73 8.78 19.10
CA ARG A 68 2.28 7.96 20.19
C ARG A 68 3.71 7.52 19.90
N ARG A 69 4.12 7.57 18.63
CA ARG A 69 5.45 7.19 18.16
C ARG A 69 6.00 8.23 17.18
N THR A 70 7.30 8.53 17.31
CA THR A 70 8.05 9.44 16.43
C THR A 70 9.18 8.74 15.66
N SER A 71 9.21 7.42 15.71
CA SER A 71 10.15 6.51 15.06
C SER A 71 9.39 5.47 14.23
N VAL A 72 10.09 4.78 13.34
CA VAL A 72 9.60 3.56 12.70
C VAL A 72 10.46 2.38 13.16
N VAL A 73 9.96 1.16 13.05
CA VAL A 73 10.79 -0.04 13.21
C VAL A 73 11.58 -0.29 11.91
N PRO A 74 12.71 -1.04 11.95
CA PRO A 74 13.35 -1.50 10.73
C PRO A 74 12.34 -2.18 9.81
N TRP A 75 12.23 -1.68 8.58
CA TRP A 75 11.19 -2.10 7.63
C TRP A 75 11.81 -2.32 6.24
N VAL A 76 11.07 -3.02 5.38
CA VAL A 76 11.56 -3.39 4.05
C VAL A 76 10.59 -2.95 2.96
N PHE A 77 11.15 -2.59 1.81
CA PHE A 77 10.37 -2.18 0.65
C PHE A 77 9.41 -3.27 0.15
N GLU A 78 8.41 -2.84 -0.61
CA GLU A 78 7.51 -3.71 -1.37
C GLU A 78 8.13 -4.05 -2.73
N PRO A 79 8.62 -5.30 -2.95
CA PRO A 79 9.39 -5.62 -4.15
C PRO A 79 8.61 -5.44 -5.45
N ALA A 80 7.28 -5.60 -5.42
CA ALA A 80 6.45 -5.45 -6.61
C ALA A 80 6.05 -4.00 -6.91
N MET A 81 6.37 -3.02 -6.05
CA MET A 81 5.81 -1.67 -6.14
C MET A 81 6.05 -1.02 -7.51
N ASN A 82 7.27 -1.11 -8.04
CA ASN A 82 7.59 -0.54 -9.35
C ASN A 82 6.72 -1.15 -10.47
N LYS A 83 6.52 -2.47 -10.45
CA LYS A 83 5.67 -3.16 -11.42
C LYS A 83 4.20 -2.76 -11.26
N VAL A 84 3.73 -2.62 -10.03
CA VAL A 84 2.36 -2.20 -9.70
C VAL A 84 2.10 -0.78 -10.20
N ILE A 85 3.00 0.16 -9.93
CA ILE A 85 2.90 1.54 -10.43
C ILE A 85 2.92 1.55 -11.95
N THR A 86 3.84 0.82 -12.59
CA THR A 86 3.89 0.72 -14.05
C THR A 86 2.59 0.19 -14.64
N LEU A 87 2.01 -0.87 -14.06
CA LEU A 87 0.74 -1.41 -14.52
C LEU A 87 -0.41 -0.40 -14.32
N ALA A 88 -0.48 0.27 -13.19
CA ALA A 88 -1.50 1.29 -12.93
C ALA A 88 -1.39 2.47 -13.93
N VAL A 89 -0.17 2.86 -14.30
CA VAL A 89 0.08 3.92 -15.30
C VAL A 89 -0.31 3.47 -16.70
N ILE A 90 0.10 2.27 -17.14
CA ILE A 90 -0.24 1.75 -18.48
C ILE A 90 -1.75 1.60 -18.65
N ASN A 91 -2.48 1.28 -17.57
CA ASN A 91 -3.94 1.15 -17.59
C ASN A 91 -4.67 2.48 -17.35
N GLY A 92 -3.98 3.63 -17.31
CA GLY A 92 -4.61 4.95 -17.14
C GLY A 92 -5.25 5.19 -15.77
N LEU A 93 -4.91 4.38 -14.76
CA LEU A 93 -5.45 4.50 -13.40
C LEU A 93 -4.66 5.51 -12.57
N CYS A 94 -3.37 5.63 -12.86
CA CYS A 94 -2.45 6.56 -12.21
C CYS A 94 -1.60 7.29 -13.24
N GLU A 95 -1.03 8.40 -12.81
CA GLU A 95 0.07 9.06 -13.50
C GLU A 95 1.30 9.08 -12.58
N ARG A 96 2.47 9.31 -13.18
CA ARG A 96 3.71 9.50 -12.45
C ARG A 96 4.46 10.70 -13.00
N GLU A 97 5.00 11.51 -12.11
CA GLU A 97 5.76 12.70 -12.45
C GLU A 97 6.98 12.80 -11.52
N VAL A 98 8.05 13.44 -11.98
CA VAL A 98 9.18 13.77 -11.12
C VAL A 98 9.01 15.19 -10.62
N LYS A 99 8.80 15.35 -9.31
CA LYS A 99 8.73 16.65 -8.63
C LYS A 99 9.80 16.72 -7.55
N ASN A 100 10.58 17.80 -7.55
CA ASN A 100 11.64 18.04 -6.57
C ASN A 100 12.61 16.85 -6.41
N LYS A 101 12.99 16.20 -7.51
CA LYS A 101 13.84 14.99 -7.57
C LYS A 101 13.21 13.70 -7.00
N PHE A 102 11.93 13.73 -6.64
CA PHE A 102 11.20 12.54 -6.18
C PHE A 102 10.15 12.11 -7.21
N LEU A 103 10.05 10.81 -7.44
CA LEU A 103 8.93 10.24 -8.18
C LEU A 103 7.66 10.38 -7.35
N GLN A 104 6.68 11.10 -7.88
CA GLN A 104 5.33 11.19 -7.35
C GLN A 104 4.41 10.32 -8.20
N VAL A 105 3.49 9.64 -7.54
CA VAL A 105 2.40 8.90 -8.17
C VAL A 105 1.10 9.55 -7.75
N SER A 106 0.23 9.83 -8.71
CA SER A 106 -1.09 10.43 -8.50
C SER A 106 -2.17 9.54 -9.10
N ILE A 107 -3.34 9.51 -8.47
CA ILE A 107 -4.51 8.80 -9.02
C ILE A 107 -5.19 9.66 -10.10
N LEU A 108 -5.57 9.02 -11.21
CA LEU A 108 -6.35 9.65 -12.28
C LEU A 108 -7.87 9.46 -12.04
N PRO A 109 -8.75 10.20 -12.75
CA PRO A 109 -10.20 10.03 -12.63
C PRO A 109 -10.67 8.59 -12.85
N GLU A 110 -10.06 7.86 -13.79
CA GLU A 110 -10.39 6.45 -14.02
C GLU A 110 -10.00 5.56 -12.82
N GLY A 111 -8.83 5.81 -12.22
CA GLY A 111 -8.40 5.10 -11.01
C GLY A 111 -9.35 5.32 -9.83
N LEU A 112 -9.90 6.53 -9.69
CA LEU A 112 -10.93 6.83 -8.69
C LEU A 112 -12.21 6.03 -8.95
N ARG A 113 -12.70 6.05 -10.20
CA ARG A 113 -13.91 5.30 -10.58
C ARG A 113 -13.78 3.81 -10.34
N VAL A 114 -12.62 3.22 -10.69
CA VAL A 114 -12.33 1.81 -10.43
C VAL A 114 -12.35 1.51 -8.94
N LEU A 115 -11.71 2.36 -8.12
CA LEU A 115 -11.71 2.18 -6.67
C LEU A 115 -13.12 2.30 -6.07
N GLU A 116 -13.92 3.27 -6.53
CA GLU A 116 -15.33 3.43 -6.11
C GLU A 116 -16.12 2.16 -6.41
N ARG A 117 -15.98 1.60 -7.63
CA ARG A 117 -16.65 0.36 -8.00
C ARG A 117 -16.21 -0.84 -7.16
N ILE A 118 -14.93 -0.93 -6.80
CA ILE A 118 -14.43 -2.00 -5.92
C ILE A 118 -15.05 -1.90 -4.53
N VAL A 119 -15.17 -0.69 -4.00
CA VAL A 119 -15.82 -0.43 -2.71
C VAL A 119 -17.31 -0.78 -2.75
N GLU A 120 -18.03 -0.46 -3.84
CA GLU A 120 -19.43 -0.85 -4.03
C GLU A 120 -19.64 -2.37 -4.10
N LEU A 121 -18.64 -3.11 -4.57
CA LEU A 121 -18.68 -4.57 -4.66
C LEU A 121 -18.28 -5.27 -3.36
N ASP A 122 -17.97 -4.51 -2.30
CA ASP A 122 -17.52 -5.02 -0.99
C ASP A 122 -16.29 -5.96 -1.09
N VAL A 123 -15.40 -5.70 -2.05
CA VAL A 123 -14.17 -6.49 -2.25
C VAL A 123 -12.99 -5.78 -1.59
N PHE A 124 -12.10 -6.55 -0.94
CA PHE A 124 -10.92 -6.05 -0.21
C PHE A 124 -11.28 -5.10 0.96
N THR A 125 -12.50 -5.23 1.48
CA THR A 125 -13.02 -4.39 2.57
C THR A 125 -12.10 -4.36 3.79
N PRO A 126 -11.53 -5.50 4.29
CA PRO A 126 -10.65 -5.47 5.45
C PRO A 126 -9.42 -4.57 5.23
N GLU A 127 -8.75 -4.69 4.08
CA GLU A 127 -7.53 -3.94 3.80
C GLU A 127 -7.82 -2.47 3.49
N ILE A 128 -8.90 -2.18 2.75
CA ILE A 128 -9.34 -0.80 2.50
C ILE A 128 -9.71 -0.11 3.81
N THR A 129 -10.33 -0.84 4.76
CA THR A 129 -10.67 -0.30 6.08
C THR A 129 -9.42 0.06 6.86
N LYS A 130 -8.41 -0.81 6.90
CA LYS A 130 -7.12 -0.47 7.52
C LYS A 130 -6.49 0.80 6.94
N ILE A 131 -6.53 0.97 5.61
CA ILE A 131 -6.00 2.18 4.97
C ILE A 131 -6.81 3.42 5.39
N LYS A 132 -8.15 3.30 5.49
CA LYS A 132 -9.02 4.38 5.98
C LYS A 132 -8.76 4.72 7.45
N ASP A 133 -8.48 3.72 8.29
CA ASP A 133 -8.18 3.89 9.72
C ASP A 133 -6.86 4.63 9.94
N ILE A 134 -5.81 4.30 9.17
CA ILE A 134 -4.57 5.11 9.13
C ILE A 134 -4.92 6.52 8.64
N GLY A 135 -5.73 6.59 7.58
CA GLY A 135 -6.16 7.81 6.94
C GLY A 135 -4.99 8.65 6.43
N VAL A 136 -5.22 9.96 6.34
CA VAL A 136 -4.22 10.88 5.81
C VAL A 136 -3.00 10.96 6.73
N LEU A 137 -1.84 10.57 6.19
CA LEU A 137 -0.54 10.71 6.85
C LEU A 137 0.40 11.62 6.01
N PRO A 138 0.81 12.80 6.48
CA PRO A 138 1.65 13.72 5.70
C PRO A 138 2.99 13.09 5.28
N GLN A 139 3.44 13.38 4.05
CA GLN A 139 4.74 12.88 3.56
C GLN A 139 5.92 13.39 4.42
N SER A 140 5.80 14.58 5.01
CA SER A 140 6.77 15.13 5.96
C SER A 140 6.87 14.30 7.24
N THR A 141 5.74 13.89 7.82
CA THR A 141 5.68 13.02 9.00
C THR A 141 6.39 11.69 8.72
N ILE A 142 6.11 11.08 7.57
CA ILE A 142 6.74 9.82 7.15
C ILE A 142 8.25 9.99 6.97
N THR A 143 8.67 11.07 6.32
CA THR A 143 10.09 11.37 6.13
C THR A 143 10.80 11.54 7.47
N GLU A 144 10.15 12.19 8.44
CA GLU A 144 10.74 12.45 9.76
C GLU A 144 10.87 11.18 10.58
N VAL A 145 9.80 10.40 10.72
CA VAL A 145 9.84 9.15 11.52
C VAL A 145 10.79 8.13 10.91
N ASN A 146 10.98 8.15 9.59
CA ASN A 146 11.89 7.24 8.90
C ASN A 146 13.38 7.55 9.12
N LYS A 147 13.73 8.72 9.69
CA LYS A 147 15.11 9.04 10.07
C LYS A 147 15.57 8.31 11.33
N ASN A 148 14.63 7.90 12.18
CA ASN A 148 14.91 7.30 13.49
C ASN A 148 14.30 5.89 13.55
N TRP A 149 15.14 4.88 13.76
CA TRP A 149 14.69 3.50 13.87
C TRP A 149 14.80 3.01 15.30
N GLU A 150 13.69 2.50 15.83
CA GLU A 150 13.61 1.94 17.18
C GLU A 150 12.92 0.58 17.10
N LEU A 151 13.40 -0.39 17.88
CA LEU A 151 12.72 -1.67 18.03
C LEU A 151 11.39 -1.48 18.79
N ILE A 152 10.48 -2.45 18.68
CA ILE A 152 9.20 -2.47 19.41
C ILE A 152 9.48 -2.71 20.89
#